data_AF-A0A950TER8-F1
#
_entry.id   AF-A0A950TER8-F1
#
_cell.length_a   1.000
_cell.length_b   1.000
_cell.length_c   1.000
_cell.angle_alpha   90.00
_cell.angle_beta   90.00
_cell.angle_gamma   90.00
#
_symmetry.space_group_name_H-M   'P 1'
#
loop_
_entity.id
_entity.type
_entity.pdbx_description
1 polymer ?
#
loop_
_entity_poly.entity_id
_entity_poly.type
_entity_poly.pdbx_seq_one_letter_code
_entity_poly.pdbx_strand_id
1 'polypeptide(L)'
;MTDTETKLARASAPANATCGEAFVAAAERALTSGDLDLVSDAELERVFTAAVRLYAAKVDLDNKPINPVTAEKLTPTDVVVSVTAMIRAVGLNLWDLSMWFQRPHS
;
A
#
# COMPACT_ATOMS: atom_id res chain seq x y z
N MET A 1 23.75 -28.53 -44.81
CA MET A 1 22.82 -27.46 -45.23
C MET A 1 21.54 -27.70 -44.44
N THR A 2 21.60 -27.33 -43.15
CA THR A 2 20.89 -26.17 -42.54
C THR A 2 19.38 -26.49 -42.49
N ASP A 3 18.72 -26.59 -41.34
CA ASP A 3 18.73 -25.63 -40.26
C ASP A 3 18.45 -26.23 -38.88
N THR A 4 19.36 -25.89 -37.97
CA THR A 4 19.13 -25.80 -36.54
C THR A 4 18.32 -24.53 -36.29
N GLU A 5 17.01 -24.54 -36.54
CA GLU A 5 16.11 -23.49 -36.05
C GLU A 5 15.51 -23.91 -34.71
N THR A 6 16.37 -23.79 -33.70
CA THR A 6 16.12 -22.86 -32.60
C THR A 6 14.65 -22.73 -32.25
N LYS A 7 14.14 -23.71 -31.50
CA LYS A 7 13.09 -23.52 -30.51
C LYS A 7 13.59 -22.44 -29.56
N LEU A 8 13.37 -21.20 -29.98
CA LEU A 8 13.75 -19.99 -29.27
C LEU A 8 13.14 -20.12 -27.88
N ALA A 9 14.03 -20.34 -26.92
CA ALA A 9 13.75 -20.17 -25.53
C ALA A 9 12.95 -18.88 -25.42
N ARG A 10 11.67 -19.02 -25.11
CA ARG A 10 10.92 -17.95 -24.48
C ARG A 10 11.71 -17.68 -23.21
N ALA A 11 12.65 -16.74 -23.32
CA ALA A 11 13.39 -16.22 -22.20
C ALA A 11 12.32 -15.92 -21.15
N SER A 12 12.36 -16.70 -20.07
CA SER A 12 11.49 -16.47 -18.95
C SER A 12 11.72 -15.02 -18.57
N ALA A 13 10.72 -14.19 -18.80
CA ALA A 13 10.71 -12.83 -18.30
C ALA A 13 11.11 -12.91 -16.81
N PRO A 14 11.92 -11.98 -16.30
CA PRO A 14 12.18 -11.94 -14.87
C PRO A 14 10.81 -11.91 -14.18
N ALA A 15 10.61 -12.84 -13.25
CA ALA A 15 9.36 -13.02 -12.52
C ALA A 15 8.88 -11.64 -12.04
N ASN A 16 7.68 -11.27 -12.49
CA ASN A 16 7.01 -9.98 -12.33
C ASN A 16 7.45 -9.22 -11.07
N ALA A 17 8.19 -8.14 -11.25
CA ALA A 17 8.23 -7.12 -10.21
C ALA A 17 6.77 -6.68 -9.99
N THR A 18 6.24 -6.93 -8.79
CA THR A 18 4.87 -6.55 -8.47
C THR A 18 4.75 -5.02 -8.56
N CYS A 19 3.59 -4.50 -8.97
CA CYS A 19 3.42 -3.07 -9.25
C CYS A 19 3.80 -2.13 -8.07
N GLY A 20 3.91 -2.66 -6.84
CA GLY A 20 4.33 -1.90 -5.65
C GLY A 20 5.82 -1.95 -5.31
N GLU A 21 6.61 -2.83 -5.91
CA GLU A 21 8.02 -3.06 -5.50
C GLU A 21 8.91 -1.82 -5.68
N ALA A 22 8.75 -1.10 -6.80
CA ALA A 22 9.54 0.09 -7.06
C ALA A 22 9.32 1.17 -6.00
N PHE A 23 8.06 1.38 -5.59
CA PHE A 23 7.70 2.33 -4.55
C PHE A 23 8.23 1.89 -3.18
N VAL A 24 8.03 0.62 -2.80
CA VAL A 24 8.53 0.08 -1.51
C VAL A 24 10.04 0.26 -1.42
N ALA A 25 10.78 -0.10 -2.48
CA ALA A 25 12.22 0.06 -2.50
C ALA A 25 12.65 1.53 -2.42
N ALA A 26 11.90 2.46 -3.03
CA ALA A 26 12.17 3.90 -2.92
C ALA A 26 11.92 4.41 -1.50
N ALA A 27 10.81 4.03 -0.87
CA ALA A 27 10.46 4.40 0.49
C ALA A 27 11.48 3.87 1.51
N GLU A 28 11.91 2.61 1.39
CA GLU A 28 12.93 2.04 2.28
C GLU A 28 14.28 2.75 2.15
N ARG A 29 14.67 3.16 0.93
CA ARG A 29 15.86 3.98 0.70
C ARG A 29 15.73 5.37 1.32
N ALA A 30 14.58 6.02 1.14
CA ALA A 30 14.29 7.33 1.74
C ALA A 30 14.42 7.28 3.27
N LEU A 31 13.80 6.28 3.89
CA LEU A 31 13.85 6.08 5.35
C LEU A 31 15.26 5.75 5.87
N THR A 32 16.01 4.91 5.15
CA THR A 32 17.36 4.49 5.58
C THR A 32 18.40 5.59 5.39
N SER A 33 18.27 6.38 4.32
CA SER A 33 19.21 7.48 4.01
C SER A 33 18.88 8.78 4.76
N GLY A 34 17.63 8.94 5.23
CA GLY A 34 17.11 10.19 5.78
C GLY A 34 16.71 11.22 4.70
N ASP A 35 16.93 10.90 3.42
CA ASP A 35 16.51 11.72 2.29
C ASP A 35 15.06 11.39 1.91
N LEU A 36 14.12 12.04 2.59
CA LEU A 36 12.68 11.82 2.39
C LEU A 36 12.19 12.34 1.03
N ASP A 37 12.92 13.25 0.39
CA ASP A 37 12.56 13.84 -0.91
C ASP A 37 12.74 12.85 -2.08
N LEU A 38 13.34 11.67 -1.83
CA LEU A 38 13.42 10.56 -2.78
C LEU A 38 12.04 10.05 -3.23
N VAL A 39 11.00 10.29 -2.43
CA VAL A 39 9.61 10.06 -2.80
C VAL A 39 8.86 11.37 -2.66
N SER A 40 8.41 11.94 -3.79
CA SER A 40 7.68 13.21 -3.75
C SER A 40 6.36 13.09 -2.98
N ASP A 41 5.96 14.15 -2.28
CA ASP A 41 4.69 14.21 -1.55
C ASP A 41 3.49 13.84 -2.45
N ALA A 42 3.47 14.33 -3.69
CA ALA A 42 2.41 14.06 -4.65
C ALA A 42 2.36 12.60 -5.10
N GLU A 43 3.49 11.90 -5.10
CA GLU A 43 3.54 10.46 -5.38
C GLU A 43 3.08 9.66 -4.16
N LEU A 44 3.56 10.02 -2.96
CA LEU A 44 3.13 9.43 -1.70
C LEU A 44 1.60 9.54 -1.55
N GLU A 45 1.02 10.72 -1.77
CA GLU A 45 -0.42 10.96 -1.72
C GLU A 45 -1.20 10.03 -2.68
N ARG A 46 -0.75 9.93 -3.94
CA ARG A 46 -1.40 9.09 -4.95
C ARG A 46 -1.37 7.62 -4.58
N VAL A 47 -0.22 7.12 -4.13
CA VAL A 47 -0.06 5.72 -3.70
C VAL A 47 -0.90 5.43 -2.47
N PHE A 48 -0.86 6.30 -1.46
CA PHE A 48 -1.60 6.13 -0.22
C PHE A 48 -3.11 6.12 -0.47
N THR A 49 -3.60 7.04 -1.30
CA THR A 49 -5.01 7.10 -1.72
C THR A 49 -5.46 5.83 -2.42
N ALA A 50 -4.66 5.32 -3.37
CA ALA A 50 -4.99 4.09 -4.08
C ALA A 50 -4.99 2.87 -3.14
N ALA A 51 -4.00 2.77 -2.24
CA ALA A 51 -3.89 1.69 -1.27
C ALA A 51 -5.08 1.64 -0.31
N VAL A 52 -5.46 2.78 0.28
CA VAL A 52 -6.60 2.88 1.20
C VAL A 52 -7.91 2.51 0.52
N ARG A 53 -8.16 3.02 -0.70
CA ARG A 53 -9.39 2.69 -1.46
C ARG A 53 -9.46 1.21 -1.84
N LEU A 54 -8.34 0.63 -2.26
CA LEU A 54 -8.28 -0.79 -2.61
C LEU A 54 -8.48 -1.67 -1.37
N TYR A 55 -7.88 -1.31 -0.24
CA TYR A 55 -8.04 -2.03 1.02
C TYR A 55 -9.51 -2.02 1.47
N ALA A 56 -10.16 -0.86 1.50
CA ALA A 56 -11.57 -0.73 1.86
C ALA A 56 -12.46 -1.62 0.97
N ALA A 57 -12.27 -1.54 -0.35
CA ALA A 57 -13.03 -2.36 -1.31
C ALA A 57 -12.84 -3.87 -1.09
N LYS A 58 -11.63 -4.32 -0.74
CA LYS A 58 -11.38 -5.75 -0.48
C LYS A 58 -12.00 -6.24 0.82
N VAL A 59 -11.93 -5.43 1.89
CA VAL A 59 -12.55 -5.77 3.17
C VAL A 59 -14.07 -5.85 3.05
N ASP A 60 -14.68 -4.97 2.25
CA ASP A 60 -16.12 -5.00 1.98
C ASP A 60 -16.56 -6.24 1.17
N LEU A 61 -15.69 -6.79 0.32
CA LEU A 61 -16.02 -7.89 -0.60
C LEU A 61 -15.79 -9.29 0.01
N ASP A 62 -14.63 -9.53 0.63
CA ASP A 62 -14.15 -10.90 0.83
C ASP A 62 -14.51 -11.51 2.20
N ASN A 63 -15.12 -10.75 3.14
CA ASN A 63 -15.38 -11.15 4.53
C ASN A 63 -14.16 -11.77 5.27
N LYS A 64 -12.98 -11.70 4.66
CA LYS A 64 -11.74 -12.27 5.17
C LYS A 64 -10.90 -11.13 5.73
N PRO A 65 -10.38 -11.26 6.96
CA PRO A 65 -9.51 -10.24 7.51
C PRO A 65 -8.23 -10.15 6.67
N ILE A 66 -8.05 -9.01 6.01
CA ILE A 66 -6.78 -8.60 5.43
C ILE A 66 -6.13 -7.69 6.47
N ASN A 67 -4.91 -8.02 6.88
CA ASN A 67 -4.17 -7.11 7.75
C ASN A 67 -3.77 -5.88 6.93
N PRO A 68 -4.13 -4.65 7.36
CA PRO A 68 -3.80 -3.44 6.61
C PRO A 68 -2.30 -3.15 6.59
N VAL A 69 -1.58 -3.66 7.59
CA VAL A 69 -0.15 -3.42 7.79
C VAL A 69 0.54 -4.62 8.43
N THR A 70 1.88 -4.68 8.31
CA THR A 70 2.75 -5.59 9.08
C THR A 70 3.14 -4.91 10.38
N ALA A 71 2.57 -5.35 11.51
CA ALA A 71 2.69 -4.65 12.79
C ALA A 71 4.14 -4.49 13.28
N GLU A 72 5.02 -5.42 12.93
CA GLU A 72 6.44 -5.41 13.30
C GLU A 72 7.26 -4.34 12.56
N LYS A 73 6.70 -3.77 11.48
CA LYS A 73 7.36 -2.78 10.62
C LYS A 73 6.90 -1.35 10.88
N LEU A 74 5.99 -1.12 11.83
CA LEU A 74 5.45 0.20 12.16
C LEU A 74 5.60 0.49 13.63
N THR A 75 5.98 1.74 13.95
CA THR A 75 5.86 2.23 15.31
C THR A 75 4.43 2.66 15.62
N PRO A 76 4.00 2.66 16.89
CA PRO A 76 2.70 3.23 17.27
C PRO A 76 2.51 4.68 16.79
N THR A 77 3.60 5.46 16.76
CA THR A 77 3.58 6.85 16.29
C THR A 77 3.24 6.94 14.81
N ASP A 78 3.84 6.09 13.96
CA ASP A 78 3.56 6.07 12.52
C ASP A 78 2.06 5.87 12.24
N VAL A 79 1.46 4.94 12.98
CA VAL A 79 0.03 4.64 12.88
C VAL A 79 -0.82 5.84 13.31
N VAL A 80 -0.55 6.41 14.48
CA VAL A 80 -1.34 7.53 15.01
C VAL A 80 -1.23 8.76 14.11
N VAL A 81 -0.03 9.12 13.66
CA VAL A 81 0.19 10.26 12.76
C VAL A 81 -0.56 10.05 11.44
N SER A 82 -0.43 8.88 10.83
CA SER A 82 -1.07 8.59 9.54
C SER A 82 -2.60 8.57 9.64
N VAL A 83 -3.15 7.90 10.64
CA VAL A 83 -4.60 7.78 10.82
C VAL A 83 -5.23 9.13 11.18
N THR A 84 -4.61 9.90 12.07
CA THR A 84 -5.14 11.22 12.43
C THR A 84 -5.05 12.21 11.27
N ALA A 85 -4.01 12.13 10.44
CA ALA A 85 -3.91 12.91 9.21
C ALA A 85 -5.03 12.55 8.23
N MET A 86 -5.32 11.27 8.02
CA MET A 86 -6.41 10.82 7.15
C MET A 86 -7.79 11.29 7.64
N ILE A 87 -8.08 11.14 8.93
CA ILE A 87 -9.32 11.61 9.55
C ILE A 87 -9.53 13.11 9.30
N ARG A 88 -8.47 13.91 9.51
CA ARG A 88 -8.49 15.36 9.26
C ARG A 88 -8.69 15.69 7.77
N ALA A 89 -8.01 14.97 6.89
CA ALA A 89 -8.05 15.21 5.44
C ALA A 89 -9.46 15.01 4.86
N VAL A 90 -10.22 14.05 5.37
CA VAL A 90 -11.60 13.78 4.91
C VAL A 90 -12.67 14.49 5.77
N GLY A 91 -12.26 15.29 6.76
CA GLY A 91 -13.17 16.02 7.64
C GLY A 91 -14.04 15.10 8.53
N LEU A 92 -13.57 13.89 8.84
CA LEU A 92 -14.32 12.95 9.68
C LEU A 92 -14.33 13.46 11.12
N ASN A 93 -15.52 13.74 11.66
CA ASN A 93 -15.66 14.15 13.06
C ASN A 93 -15.77 12.92 13.98
N LEU A 94 -15.54 13.13 15.28
CA LEU A 94 -15.57 12.06 16.29
C LEU A 94 -16.96 11.42 16.44
N TRP A 95 -18.02 12.19 16.15
CA TRP A 95 -19.38 11.68 16.23
C TRP A 95 -19.66 10.67 15.10
N ASP A 96 -19.26 10.96 13.87
CA ASP A 96 -19.34 10.04 12.72
C ASP A 96 -18.55 8.76 12.98
N LEU A 97 -17.35 8.91 13.55
CA LEU A 97 -16.51 7.78 13.92
C LEU A 97 -17.19 6.89 14.98
N SER A 98 -17.86 7.48 15.97
CA SER A 98 -18.55 6.73 17.01
C SER A 98 -19.70 5.87 16.47
N MET A 99 -20.42 6.35 15.44
CA MET A 99 -21.47 5.58 14.77
C MET A 99 -20.91 4.36 14.02
N TRP A 100 -19.67 4.44 13.54
CA TRP A 100 -19.01 3.33 12.85
C TRP A 100 -18.59 2.22 13.81
N PHE A 101 -18.08 2.57 15.00
CA PHE A 101 -17.73 1.62 16.05
C PHE A 101 -18.93 0.97 16.74
N GLN A 102 -20.12 1.57 16.63
CA GLN A 102 -21.36 1.04 17.17
C GLN A 102 -22.11 0.11 16.20
N ARG A 103 -21.62 -0.07 14.96
CA ARG A 103 -22.23 -1.05 14.05
C ARG A 103 -22.05 -2.46 14.64
N PRO A 104 -23.13 -3.21 14.88
CA PRO A 104 -23.01 -4.59 15.35
C PRO A 104 -22.22 -5.38 14.30
N HIS A 105 -21.07 -5.91 14.70
CA HIS A 105 -20.38 -6.92 13.91
C HIS A 105 -21.22 -8.21 14.08
N SER A 106 -22.02 -8.53 13.05
CA SER A 106 -22.72 -9.82 12.97
C SER A 106 -21.76 -10.94 12.60
#